data_AF-W8C5L7-F1
#
_entry.id   AF-W8C5L7-F1
#
_cell.length_a   1.000
_cell.length_b   1.000
_cell.length_c   1.000
_cell.angle_alpha   90.00
_cell.angle_beta   90.00
_cell.angle_gamma   90.00
#
_symmetry.space_group_name_H-M   'P 1'
#
loop_
_entity.id
_entity.type
_entity.pdbx_description
1 polymer ?
#
loop_
_entity_poly.entity_id
_entity_poly.type
_entity_poly.pdbx_seq_one_letter_code
_entity_poly.pdbx_strand_id
1 'polypeptide(L)'
;MIKYEYGKRIKMMINREITLERRENTLSKLSSKYHERLENLEIRHSKQSEKFDKFHKRIREEKQNYERLEKLISDMKSRMQEAENEAQRCVADTLQQRQQLIHQLDQIHSLKLSTNTYINLSALPARIQGVFLQEKEDGYSWHPFCVEPLSHTPEELRNIIWGNCENAASYSEAWEHLVFRSVRALLQELVRSS
;
A
#
# COMPACT_ATOMS: atom_id res chain seq x y z
N MET A 1 -61.15 74.50 -71.90
CA MET A 1 -60.65 74.43 -70.50
C MET A 1 -60.23 73.02 -70.04
N ILE A 2 -60.69 71.94 -70.67
CA ILE A 2 -60.47 70.55 -70.22
C ILE A 2 -59.01 70.04 -70.44
N LYS A 3 -58.29 70.49 -71.47
CA LYS A 3 -56.91 70.05 -71.76
C LYS A 3 -55.88 70.37 -70.67
N TYR A 4 -56.10 71.44 -69.88
CA TYR A 4 -55.16 71.89 -68.84
C TYR A 4 -55.24 71.07 -67.54
N GLU A 5 -56.41 70.46 -67.26
CA GLU A 5 -56.64 69.53 -66.14
C GLU A 5 -55.87 68.22 -66.33
N TYR A 6 -55.89 67.66 -67.53
CA TYR A 6 -55.21 66.40 -67.84
C TYR A 6 -53.68 66.50 -67.68
N GLY A 7 -53.07 67.60 -68.14
CA GLY A 7 -51.63 67.83 -67.97
C GLY A 7 -51.20 67.89 -66.50
N LYS A 8 -52.00 68.51 -65.63
CA LYS A 8 -51.76 68.53 -64.18
C LYS A 8 -51.85 67.13 -63.55
N ARG A 9 -52.85 66.33 -63.94
CA ARG A 9 -53.01 64.96 -63.46
C ARG A 9 -51.86 64.05 -63.88
N ILE A 10 -51.43 64.13 -65.15
CA ILE A 10 -50.28 63.36 -65.67
C ILE A 10 -49.00 63.76 -64.92
N LYS A 11 -48.75 65.05 -64.72
CA LYS A 11 -47.58 65.52 -63.95
C LYS A 11 -47.61 65.00 -62.50
N MET A 12 -48.77 64.97 -61.86
CA MET A 12 -48.93 64.43 -60.51
C MET A 12 -48.66 62.92 -60.46
N MET A 13 -49.15 62.16 -61.44
CA MET A 13 -48.87 60.72 -61.56
C MET A 13 -47.37 60.46 -61.77
N ILE A 14 -46.71 61.20 -62.65
CA ILE A 14 -45.27 61.08 -62.88
C ILE A 14 -44.48 61.40 -61.60
N ASN A 15 -44.83 62.47 -60.88
CA ASN A 15 -44.16 62.81 -59.63
C ASN A 15 -44.37 61.74 -58.54
N ARG A 16 -45.55 61.10 -58.52
CA ARG A 16 -45.85 59.98 -57.62
C ARG A 16 -44.99 58.77 -57.97
N GLU A 17 -44.88 58.44 -59.26
CA GLU A 17 -44.02 57.36 -59.76
C GLU A 17 -42.57 57.57 -59.34
N ILE A 18 -42.02 58.77 -59.60
CA ILE A 18 -40.65 59.14 -59.19
C ILE A 18 -40.46 59.00 -57.67
N THR A 19 -41.48 59.34 -56.88
CA THR A 19 -41.41 59.23 -55.42
C THR A 19 -41.46 57.77 -54.96
N LEU A 20 -42.27 56.93 -55.62
CA LEU A 20 -42.35 55.49 -55.36
C LEU A 20 -41.02 54.83 -55.70
N GLU A 21 -40.46 55.09 -56.88
CA GLU A 21 -39.16 54.55 -57.31
C GLU A 21 -38.03 54.92 -56.34
N ARG A 22 -38.03 56.16 -55.82
CA ARG A 22 -37.07 56.57 -54.77
C ARG A 22 -37.23 55.76 -53.49
N ARG A 23 -38.46 55.53 -53.04
CA ARG A 23 -38.76 54.75 -51.83
C ARG A 23 -38.38 53.28 -52.01
N GLU A 24 -38.69 52.69 -53.17
CA GLU A 24 -38.30 51.32 -53.53
C GLU A 24 -36.79 51.16 -53.53
N ASN A 25 -36.06 52.12 -54.13
CA ASN A 25 -34.60 52.14 -54.08
C ASN A 25 -34.05 52.23 -52.65
N THR A 26 -34.65 53.05 -51.79
CA THR A 26 -34.27 53.14 -50.37
C THR A 26 -34.54 51.82 -49.63
N LEU A 27 -35.71 51.22 -49.85
CA LEU A 27 -36.08 49.93 -49.25
C LEU A 27 -35.15 48.81 -49.72
N SER A 28 -34.82 48.77 -51.01
CA SER A 28 -33.90 47.78 -51.58
C SER A 28 -32.51 47.88 -50.95
N LYS A 29 -31.96 49.10 -50.84
CA LYS A 29 -30.67 49.34 -50.16
C LYS A 29 -30.71 48.93 -48.69
N LEU A 30 -31.81 49.21 -47.99
CA LEU A 30 -31.96 48.85 -46.59
C LEU A 30 -32.06 47.33 -46.42
N SER A 31 -32.85 46.66 -47.27
CA SER A 31 -33.00 45.20 -47.30
C SER A 31 -31.66 44.49 -47.53
N SER A 32 -30.87 44.98 -48.50
CA SER A 32 -29.52 44.46 -48.78
C SER A 32 -28.60 44.59 -47.56
N LYS A 33 -28.59 45.74 -46.88
CA LYS A 33 -27.79 45.94 -45.65
C LYS A 33 -28.22 45.00 -44.52
N TYR A 34 -29.52 44.73 -44.39
CA TYR A 34 -30.01 43.79 -43.38
C TYR A 34 -29.61 42.35 -43.70
N HIS A 35 -29.69 41.93 -44.97
CA HIS A 35 -29.24 40.60 -45.39
C HIS A 35 -27.75 40.40 -45.12
N GLU A 36 -26.90 41.36 -45.51
CA GLU A 36 -25.46 41.31 -45.24
C GLU A 36 -25.15 41.22 -43.74
N ARG A 37 -25.89 41.96 -42.90
CA ARG A 37 -25.74 41.89 -41.44
C ARG A 37 -26.16 40.54 -40.87
N LEU A 38 -27.26 39.98 -41.39
CA LEU A 38 -27.78 38.69 -40.95
C LEU A 38 -26.82 37.56 -41.31
N GLU A 39 -26.32 37.53 -42.55
CA GLU A 39 -25.31 36.57 -42.99
C GLU A 39 -24.04 36.65 -42.12
N ASN A 40 -23.55 37.86 -41.84
CA ASN A 40 -22.41 38.06 -40.95
C ASN A 40 -22.67 37.61 -39.51
N LEU A 41 -23.92 37.72 -39.03
CA LEU A 41 -24.30 37.21 -37.71
C LEU A 41 -24.35 35.68 -37.69
N GLU A 42 -24.92 35.06 -38.72
CA GLU A 42 -24.97 33.60 -38.86
C GLU A 42 -23.57 32.99 -38.92
N ILE A 43 -22.66 33.58 -39.70
CA ILE A 43 -21.26 33.15 -39.78
C ILE A 43 -20.58 33.25 -38.40
N ARG A 44 -20.78 34.36 -37.68
CA ARG A 44 -20.21 34.54 -36.33
C ARG A 44 -20.79 33.55 -35.34
N HIS A 45 -22.10 33.33 -35.38
CA HIS A 45 -22.80 32.36 -34.54
C HIS A 45 -22.26 30.94 -34.78
N SER A 46 -22.15 30.51 -36.05
CA SER A 46 -21.59 29.20 -36.40
C SER A 46 -20.18 29.03 -35.84
N LYS A 47 -19.30 30.01 -36.04
CA LYS A 47 -17.93 29.99 -35.49
C LYS A 47 -17.91 29.94 -33.96
N GLN A 48 -18.84 30.61 -33.30
CA GLN A 48 -18.94 30.60 -31.85
C GLN A 48 -19.46 29.26 -31.31
N SER A 49 -20.45 28.67 -32.00
CA SER A 49 -20.97 27.34 -31.69
C SER A 49 -19.86 26.28 -31.79
N GLU A 50 -19.10 26.28 -32.87
CA GLU A 50 -17.98 25.34 -33.04
C GLU A 50 -16.92 25.48 -31.93
N LYS A 51 -16.62 26.72 -31.51
CA LYS A 51 -15.69 26.95 -30.40
C LYS A 51 -16.26 26.44 -29.08
N PHE A 52 -17.53 26.70 -28.83
CA PHE A 52 -18.23 26.23 -27.64
C PHE A 52 -18.19 24.69 -27.57
N ASP A 53 -18.51 24.00 -28.66
CA ASP A 53 -18.48 22.54 -28.72
C ASP A 53 -17.08 21.97 -28.47
N LYS A 54 -16.04 22.61 -29.02
CA LYS A 54 -14.64 22.24 -28.74
C LYS A 54 -14.28 22.41 -27.28
N PHE A 55 -14.66 23.51 -26.64
CA PHE A 55 -14.42 23.71 -25.21
C PHE A 55 -15.20 22.71 -24.36
N HIS A 56 -16.47 22.47 -24.68
CA HIS A 56 -17.30 21.52 -23.97
C HIS A 56 -16.75 20.09 -24.07
N LYS A 57 -16.22 19.71 -25.23
CA LYS A 57 -15.52 18.43 -25.39
C LYS A 57 -14.28 18.35 -24.49
N ARG A 58 -13.41 19.37 -24.50
CA ARG A 58 -12.21 19.41 -23.65
C ARG A 58 -12.54 19.34 -22.17
N ILE A 59 -13.56 20.07 -21.71
CA ILE A 59 -14.00 20.03 -20.31
C ILE A 59 -14.46 18.61 -19.92
N ARG A 60 -15.19 17.91 -20.80
CA ARG A 60 -15.61 16.53 -20.53
C ARG A 60 -14.42 15.57 -20.46
N GLU A 61 -13.46 15.70 -21.37
CA GLU A 61 -12.23 14.90 -21.37
C GLU A 61 -11.42 15.14 -20.09
N GLU A 62 -11.24 16.40 -19.70
CA GLU A 62 -10.49 16.76 -18.50
C GLU A 62 -11.17 16.26 -17.22
N LYS A 63 -12.50 16.34 -17.16
CA LYS A 63 -13.28 15.79 -16.05
C LYS A 63 -13.09 14.28 -15.92
N GLN A 64 -13.12 13.55 -17.04
CA GLN A 64 -12.87 12.11 -17.03
C GLN A 64 -11.43 11.78 -16.58
N ASN A 65 -10.45 12.57 -17.00
CA ASN A 65 -9.07 12.41 -16.54
C ASN A 65 -8.94 12.66 -15.03
N TYR A 66 -9.61 13.70 -14.52
CA TYR A 66 -9.64 13.99 -13.09
C TYR A 66 -10.25 12.83 -12.29
N GLU A 67 -11.40 12.31 -12.71
CA GLU A 67 -12.05 11.15 -12.06
C GLU A 67 -11.15 9.89 -12.06
N ARG A 68 -10.37 9.67 -13.12
CA ARG A 68 -9.39 8.56 -13.18
C ARG A 68 -8.23 8.78 -12.20
N LEU A 69 -7.69 9.99 -12.15
CA LEU A 69 -6.61 10.33 -11.23
C LEU A 69 -7.06 10.24 -9.76
N GLU A 70 -8.27 10.68 -9.47
CA GLU A 70 -8.84 10.59 -8.12
C GLU A 70 -8.99 9.14 -7.66
N LYS A 71 -9.48 8.25 -8.54
CA LYS A 71 -9.50 6.79 -8.27
C LYS A 71 -8.10 6.24 -8.05
N LEU A 72 -7.13 6.60 -8.89
CA LEU A 72 -5.75 6.15 -8.74
C LEU A 72 -5.14 6.58 -7.40
N ILE A 73 -5.38 7.83 -6.99
CA ILE A 73 -4.93 8.36 -5.70
C ILE A 73 -5.59 7.59 -4.55
N SER A 74 -6.88 7.32 -4.64
CA SER A 74 -7.61 6.52 -3.64
C SER A 74 -7.02 5.12 -3.50
N ASP A 75 -6.78 4.43 -4.62
CA ASP A 75 -6.21 3.08 -4.64
C ASP A 75 -4.79 3.07 -4.08
N MET A 76 -3.96 4.04 -4.45
CA MET A 76 -2.61 4.18 -3.90
C MET A 76 -2.62 4.44 -2.39
N LYS A 77 -3.53 5.28 -1.90
CA LYS A 77 -3.67 5.51 -0.45
C LYS A 77 -4.07 4.23 0.29
N SER A 78 -5.01 3.45 -0.25
CA SER A 78 -5.41 2.16 0.34
C SER A 78 -4.22 1.21 0.41
N ARG A 79 -3.48 1.07 -0.70
CA ARG A 79 -2.31 0.18 -0.75
C ARG A 79 -1.18 0.62 0.17
N MET A 80 -0.95 1.93 0.30
CA MET A 80 0.04 2.47 1.25
C MET A 80 -0.36 2.15 2.68
N GLN A 81 -1.64 2.30 3.03
CA GLN A 81 -2.13 1.99 4.37
C GLN A 81 -2.04 0.49 4.68
N GLU A 82 -2.36 -0.37 3.73
CA GLU A 82 -2.16 -1.82 3.85
C GLU A 82 -0.70 -2.19 4.08
N ALA A 83 0.22 -1.63 3.29
CA ALA A 83 1.66 -1.86 3.42
C ALA A 83 2.21 -1.34 4.76
N GLU A 84 1.73 -0.19 5.24
CA GLU A 84 2.11 0.36 6.54
C GLU A 84 1.63 -0.54 7.69
N ASN A 85 0.38 -1.03 7.62
CA ASN A 85 -0.16 -1.96 8.60
C ASN A 85 0.62 -3.28 8.62
N GLU A 86 1.00 -3.81 7.45
CA GLU A 86 1.79 -5.03 7.35
C GLU A 86 3.21 -4.84 7.88
N ALA A 87 3.86 -3.71 7.58
CA ALA A 87 5.15 -3.37 8.13
C ALA A 87 5.10 -3.25 9.66
N GLN A 88 4.08 -2.61 10.21
CA GLN A 88 3.88 -2.50 11.67
C GLN A 88 3.70 -3.88 12.31
N ARG A 89 2.92 -4.78 11.70
CA ARG A 89 2.76 -6.16 12.18
C ARG A 89 4.07 -6.92 12.17
N CYS A 90 4.81 -6.87 11.06
CA CYS A 90 6.12 -7.53 10.95
C CYS A 90 7.11 -7.05 12.01
N VAL A 91 7.15 -5.74 12.27
CA VAL A 91 7.99 -5.16 13.34
C VAL A 91 7.52 -5.64 14.71
N ALA A 92 6.21 -5.63 14.99
CA ALA A 92 5.67 -6.11 16.26
C ALA A 92 5.99 -7.59 16.50
N ASP A 93 5.81 -8.44 15.49
CA ASP A 93 6.11 -9.86 15.56
C ASP A 93 7.60 -10.10 15.80
N THR A 94 8.47 -9.37 15.11
CA THR A 94 9.93 -9.47 15.29
C THR A 94 10.34 -9.04 16.71
N LEU A 95 9.75 -7.96 17.23
CA LEU A 95 10.00 -7.52 18.61
C LEU A 95 9.52 -8.55 19.63
N GLN A 96 8.34 -9.14 19.42
CA GLN A 96 7.79 -10.17 20.28
C GLN A 96 8.68 -11.43 20.28
N GLN A 97 9.10 -11.90 19.10
CA GLN A 97 10.03 -13.03 18.97
C GLN A 97 11.35 -12.74 19.69
N ARG A 98 11.90 -11.53 19.53
CA ARG A 98 13.12 -11.12 20.23
C ARG A 98 12.94 -11.09 21.75
N GLN A 99 11.83 -10.57 22.25
CA GLN A 99 11.53 -10.56 23.68
C GLN A 99 11.40 -11.97 24.25
N GLN A 100 10.72 -12.87 23.53
CA GLN A 100 10.62 -14.28 23.89
C GLN A 100 12.00 -14.94 23.95
N LEU A 101 12.86 -14.68 22.96
CA LEU A 101 14.22 -15.23 22.91
C LEU A 101 15.10 -14.70 24.05
N ILE A 102 15.03 -13.41 24.37
CA ILE A 102 15.73 -12.83 25.52
C ILE A 102 15.26 -13.50 26.81
N HIS A 103 13.94 -13.66 27.00
CA HIS A 103 13.40 -14.30 28.18
C HIS A 103 13.85 -15.76 28.33
N GLN A 104 13.88 -16.52 27.24
CA GLN A 104 14.41 -17.89 27.25
C GLN A 104 15.90 -17.94 27.59
N LEU A 105 16.70 -17.02 27.05
CA LEU A 105 18.13 -16.94 27.36
C LEU A 105 18.38 -16.61 28.84
N ASP A 106 17.59 -15.71 29.42
CA ASP A 106 17.65 -15.38 30.85
C ASP A 106 17.30 -16.59 31.72
N GLN A 107 16.24 -17.34 31.36
CA GLN A 107 15.86 -18.57 32.05
C GLN A 107 16.96 -19.65 31.96
N ILE A 108 17.55 -19.84 30.79
CA ILE A 108 18.67 -20.76 30.60
C ILE A 108 19.87 -20.31 31.44
N HIS A 109 20.17 -19.02 31.50
CA HIS A 109 21.25 -18.50 32.33
C HIS A 109 21.00 -18.77 33.83
N SER A 110 19.79 -18.52 34.33
CA SER A 110 19.39 -18.86 35.70
C SER A 110 19.48 -20.36 35.98
N LEU A 111 19.12 -21.21 35.01
CA LEU A 111 19.27 -22.67 35.13
C LEU A 111 20.73 -23.09 35.19
N LYS A 112 21.59 -22.53 34.34
CA LYS A 112 23.03 -22.80 34.35
C LYS A 112 23.65 -22.50 35.71
N LEU A 113 23.30 -21.34 36.29
CA LEU A 113 23.79 -20.93 37.62
C LEU A 113 23.23 -21.81 38.74
N SER A 114 21.93 -22.08 38.76
CA SER A 114 21.29 -22.86 39.83
C SER A 114 21.71 -24.33 39.84
N THR A 115 22.02 -24.89 38.67
CA THR A 115 22.45 -26.29 38.52
C THR A 115 23.94 -26.45 38.30
N ASN A 116 24.74 -25.36 38.35
CA ASN A 116 26.18 -25.39 38.07
C ASN A 116 26.54 -26.14 36.78
N THR A 117 25.71 -25.99 35.75
CA THR A 117 25.81 -26.76 34.50
C THR A 117 26.04 -25.81 33.34
N TYR A 118 27.12 -26.02 32.59
CA TYR A 118 27.53 -25.13 31.51
C TYR A 118 27.55 -25.90 30.19
N ILE A 119 26.75 -25.47 29.23
CA ILE A 119 26.65 -26.08 27.90
C ILE A 119 27.55 -25.34 26.91
N ASN A 120 28.30 -26.10 26.12
CA ASN A 120 29.06 -25.61 24.98
C ASN A 120 28.11 -25.33 23.81
N LEU A 121 27.88 -24.06 23.52
CA LEU A 121 27.02 -23.63 22.41
C LEU A 121 27.69 -23.80 21.03
N SER A 122 29.00 -24.06 20.99
CA SER A 122 29.76 -24.31 19.77
C SER A 122 29.80 -25.80 19.38
N ALA A 123 29.14 -26.66 20.15
CA ALA A 123 29.03 -28.09 19.82
C ALA A 123 28.16 -28.29 18.57
N LEU A 124 28.42 -29.39 17.84
CA LEU A 124 27.61 -29.74 16.66
C LEU A 124 26.13 -29.91 17.07
N PRO A 125 25.16 -29.50 16.23
CA PRO A 125 23.73 -29.54 16.58
C PRO A 125 23.26 -30.92 17.06
N ALA A 126 23.87 -31.99 16.55
CA ALA A 126 23.53 -33.38 16.86
C ALA A 126 23.90 -33.81 18.29
N ARG A 127 24.69 -33.02 19.03
CA ARG A 127 25.25 -33.40 20.34
C ARG A 127 25.16 -32.24 21.33
N ILE A 128 24.75 -32.56 22.54
CA ILE A 128 24.82 -31.64 23.68
C ILE A 128 26.10 -31.94 24.44
N GLN A 129 26.99 -30.95 24.48
CA GLN A 129 28.25 -31.04 25.19
C GLN A 129 28.31 -29.98 26.28
N GLY A 130 28.90 -30.31 27.41
CA GLY A 130 29.01 -29.37 28.51
C GLY A 130 29.81 -29.90 29.68
N VAL A 131 29.80 -29.13 30.75
CA VAL A 131 30.44 -29.50 32.01
C VAL A 131 29.50 -29.19 33.16
N PHE A 132 29.32 -30.17 34.04
CA PHE A 132 28.65 -30.01 35.32
C PHE A 132 29.69 -29.83 36.43
N LEU A 133 29.51 -28.81 37.26
CA LEU A 133 30.35 -28.50 38.41
C LEU A 133 29.67 -29.03 39.68
N GLN A 134 30.30 -30.00 40.31
CA GLN A 134 29.87 -30.50 41.61
C GLN A 134 30.79 -29.93 42.70
N GLU A 135 30.19 -29.19 43.61
CA GLU A 135 30.84 -28.67 44.80
C GLU A 135 31.07 -29.81 45.81
N LYS A 136 32.29 -29.90 46.35
CA LYS A 136 32.73 -30.87 47.37
C LYS A 136 33.42 -30.11 48.51
N GLU A 137 33.59 -30.75 49.66
CA GLU A 137 34.19 -30.15 50.86
C GLU A 137 35.60 -29.56 50.62
N ASP A 138 36.38 -30.13 49.69
CA ASP A 138 37.74 -29.68 49.33
C ASP A 138 37.81 -28.84 48.02
N GLY A 139 36.67 -28.42 47.46
CA GLY A 139 36.60 -27.57 46.26
C GLY A 139 35.67 -28.09 45.17
N TYR A 140 35.92 -27.72 43.91
CA TYR A 140 35.04 -28.03 42.78
C TYR A 140 35.55 -29.19 41.93
N SER A 141 34.64 -30.11 41.59
CA SER A 141 34.89 -31.19 40.65
C SER A 141 34.13 -30.99 39.34
N TRP A 142 34.87 -31.04 38.23
CA TRP A 142 34.36 -30.80 36.89
C TRP A 142 34.01 -32.12 36.20
N HIS A 143 32.76 -32.28 35.79
CA HIS A 143 32.23 -33.47 35.14
C HIS A 143 31.83 -33.14 33.69
N PRO A 144 32.72 -33.36 32.71
CA PRO A 144 32.39 -33.14 31.32
C PRO A 144 31.40 -34.21 30.82
N PHE A 145 30.46 -33.80 29.98
CA PHE A 145 29.50 -34.69 29.34
C PHE A 145 29.36 -34.37 27.85
N CYS A 146 29.01 -35.39 27.07
CA CYS A 146 28.74 -35.30 25.63
C CYS A 146 27.68 -36.35 25.30
N VAL A 147 26.48 -35.89 24.92
CA VAL A 147 25.33 -36.78 24.71
C VAL A 147 24.61 -36.45 23.42
N GLU A 148 24.13 -37.49 22.74
CA GLU A 148 23.21 -37.36 21.60
C GLU A 148 21.78 -37.40 22.13
N PRO A 149 21.04 -36.26 22.10
CA PRO A 149 19.76 -36.15 22.79
C PRO A 149 18.65 -37.00 22.14
N LEU A 150 18.79 -37.38 20.87
CA LEU A 150 17.83 -38.26 20.18
C LEU A 150 17.99 -39.74 20.53
N SER A 151 19.14 -40.13 21.09
CA SER A 151 19.50 -41.53 21.34
C SER A 151 19.20 -41.98 22.79
N HIS A 152 18.70 -41.08 23.64
CA HIS A 152 18.53 -41.30 25.08
C HIS A 152 17.17 -40.79 25.55
N THR A 153 16.59 -41.43 26.57
CA THR A 153 15.40 -40.93 27.24
C THR A 153 15.73 -39.70 28.11
N PRO A 154 14.76 -38.85 28.48
CA PRO A 154 15.00 -37.73 29.40
C PRO A 154 15.63 -38.15 30.74
N GLU A 155 15.26 -39.33 31.26
CA GLU A 155 15.79 -39.89 32.51
C GLU A 155 17.25 -40.32 32.37
N GLU A 156 17.60 -40.96 31.26
CA GLU A 156 18.99 -41.32 30.94
C GLU A 156 19.87 -40.09 30.76
N LEU A 157 19.37 -39.07 30.03
CA LEU A 157 20.07 -37.80 29.87
C LEU A 157 20.37 -37.15 31.22
N ARG A 158 19.38 -37.14 32.11
CA ARG A 158 19.55 -36.59 33.46
C ARG A 158 20.66 -37.32 34.23
N ASN A 159 20.66 -38.65 34.18
CA ASN A 159 21.68 -39.45 34.86
C ASN A 159 23.08 -39.24 34.26
N ILE A 160 23.19 -39.06 32.94
CA ILE A 160 24.49 -38.82 32.29
C ILE A 160 25.05 -37.44 32.63
N ILE A 161 24.19 -36.41 32.72
CA ILE A 161 24.62 -35.02 32.92
C ILE A 161 24.86 -34.71 34.40
N TRP A 162 23.99 -35.19 35.29
CA TRP A 162 23.98 -34.81 36.71
C TRP A 162 24.13 -35.99 37.69
N GLY A 163 24.07 -37.23 37.23
CA GLY A 163 24.10 -38.41 38.09
C GLY A 163 23.03 -38.35 39.19
N ASN A 164 23.46 -38.56 40.43
CA ASN A 164 22.60 -38.54 41.63
C ASN A 164 22.46 -37.13 42.27
N CYS A 165 22.76 -36.05 41.55
CA CYS A 165 22.67 -34.71 42.13
C CYS A 165 21.21 -34.30 42.41
N GLU A 166 20.88 -34.10 43.69
CA GLU A 166 19.54 -33.69 44.13
C GLU A 166 19.16 -32.27 43.64
N ASN A 167 20.12 -31.35 43.56
CA ASN A 167 19.86 -30.01 43.05
C ASN A 167 19.42 -30.03 41.58
N ALA A 168 20.05 -30.86 40.74
CA ALA A 168 19.66 -30.98 39.34
C ALA A 168 18.32 -31.70 39.14
N ALA A 169 17.91 -32.55 40.09
CA ALA A 169 16.60 -33.20 40.07
C ALA A 169 15.45 -32.18 40.02
N SER A 170 15.55 -31.15 40.87
CA SER A 170 14.54 -30.11 41.05
C SER A 170 14.36 -29.20 39.84
N TYR A 171 15.33 -29.15 38.93
CA TYR A 171 15.28 -28.34 37.70
C TYR A 171 15.20 -29.19 36.42
N SER A 172 15.02 -30.51 36.55
CA SER A 172 15.04 -31.45 35.41
C SER A 172 13.97 -31.14 34.35
N GLU A 173 12.76 -30.80 34.78
CA GLU A 173 11.66 -30.40 33.88
C GLU A 173 11.99 -29.10 33.13
N ALA A 174 12.58 -28.12 33.82
CA ALA A 174 12.97 -26.85 33.21
C ALA A 174 14.09 -27.03 32.16
N TRP A 175 15.06 -27.91 32.44
CA TRP A 175 16.10 -28.28 31.47
C TRP A 175 15.55 -29.03 30.26
N GLU A 176 14.62 -29.97 30.47
CA GLU A 176 13.96 -30.67 29.36
C GLU A 176 13.20 -29.69 28.47
N HIS A 177 12.42 -28.79 29.06
CA HIS A 177 11.60 -27.84 28.31
C HIS A 177 12.41 -26.78 27.56
N LEU A 178 13.44 -26.20 28.18
CA LEU A 178 14.16 -25.06 27.61
C LEU A 178 15.33 -25.46 26.71
N VAL A 179 15.94 -26.63 26.96
CA VAL A 179 17.19 -27.02 26.32
C VAL A 179 17.04 -28.32 25.54
N PHE A 180 16.67 -29.44 26.18
CA PHE A 180 16.70 -30.74 25.50
C PHE A 180 15.61 -30.87 24.43
N ARG A 181 14.37 -30.44 24.73
CA ARG A 181 13.27 -30.45 23.78
C ARG A 181 13.49 -29.50 22.62
N SER A 182 14.03 -28.31 22.89
CA SER A 182 14.39 -27.31 21.86
C SER A 182 15.43 -27.87 20.89
N VAL A 183 16.49 -28.52 21.40
CA VAL A 183 17.52 -29.16 20.56
C VAL A 183 16.96 -30.34 19.77
N ARG A 184 16.13 -31.19 20.39
CA ARG A 184 15.48 -32.32 19.69
C ARG A 184 14.57 -31.85 18.55
N ALA A 185 13.77 -30.81 18.79
CA ALA A 185 12.88 -30.26 17.77
C ALA A 185 13.66 -29.73 16.56
N LEU A 186 14.73 -28.96 16.80
CA LEU A 186 15.60 -28.41 15.77
C LEU A 186 16.26 -29.52 14.93
N LEU A 187 16.73 -30.58 15.60
CA LEU A 187 17.29 -31.75 14.92
C LEU A 187 16.27 -32.51 14.08
N GLN A 188 15.02 -32.64 14.55
CA GLN A 188 13.95 -33.29 13.80
C GLN A 188 13.53 -32.48 12.56
N GLU A 189 13.54 -31.16 12.62
CA GLU A 189 13.30 -30.30 11.46
C GLU A 189 14.40 -30.42 10.41
N LEU A 190 15.68 -30.38 10.83
CA LEU A 190 16.82 -30.57 9.93
C LEU A 190 16.75 -31.91 9.18
N VAL A 191 16.43 -33.00 9.88
CA VAL A 191 16.28 -34.34 9.28
C VAL A 191 15.11 -34.41 8.29
N ARG A 192 14.03 -33.64 8.51
CA ARG A 192 12.87 -33.60 7.58
C ARG A 192 13.10 -32.72 6.36
N SER A 193 13.99 -31.72 6.46
CA SER A 193 14.38 -30.84 5.34
C SER A 193 15.50 -31.41 4.46
N SER A 194 16.06 -32.56 4.85
CA SER A 194 17.12 -33.29 4.14
C SER A 194 16.54 -34.37 3.23
#